data_AF-A0A314YLT0-F1
#
_entry.id   AF-A0A314YLT0-F1
#
_cell.length_a   1.000
_cell.length_b   1.000
_cell.length_c   1.000
_cell.angle_alpha   90.00
_cell.angle_beta   90.00
_cell.angle_gamma   90.00
#
_symmetry.space_group_name_H-M   'P 1'
#
loop_
_entity.id
_entity.type
_entity.pdbx_description
1 polymer ?
#
loop_
_entity_poly.entity_id
_entity_poly.type
_entity_poly.pdbx_seq_one_letter_code
_entity_poly.pdbx_strand_id
1 'polypeptide(L)'
;MATSHHETAGVQTPLLDDVVEGAVDYKGRPVHRSRSGGWRSAWFIIGVEVAERFAYYGISSNLITFLTGPLGQSTATAAENVNIWSGTASLLPLLGAFVADSFLGRYRTIVFASLLYILGLGLLTLSAVLPSLTGSDCQKINQSTSCVLLLLLYLVAVAQGGHKPCVQAFGADQFDVSDPEECKAKSSFFNWWYFSLCFGTTFTLLLLTYIQDNLSWGLGFGIPCVAMVLALFIFLLGTRTYGYSIKGDEESPFVRIGRVFVAALRNWRTTPSAITSEEESRGTLSSRKF
;
A
#
# COMPACT_ATOMS: atom_id res chain seq x y z
N MET A 1 -40.50 -56.90 14.68
CA MET A 1 -40.08 -55.67 15.39
C MET A 1 -38.63 -55.41 15.03
N ALA A 2 -38.40 -54.64 13.96
CA ALA A 2 -37.09 -54.14 13.56
C ALA A 2 -37.36 -52.82 12.82
N THR A 3 -37.11 -51.72 13.52
CA THR A 3 -37.32 -50.35 13.06
C THR A 3 -36.23 -49.95 12.09
N SER A 4 -36.62 -49.62 10.86
CA SER A 4 -35.75 -49.02 9.85
C SER A 4 -35.37 -47.61 10.28
N HIS A 5 -34.07 -47.36 10.45
CA HIS A 5 -33.54 -46.01 10.58
C HIS A 5 -33.72 -45.27 9.25
N HIS A 6 -34.64 -44.31 9.25
CA HIS A 6 -34.74 -43.29 8.20
C HIS A 6 -33.58 -42.31 8.41
N GLU A 7 -32.53 -42.40 7.59
CA GLU A 7 -31.60 -41.29 7.38
C GLU A 7 -32.38 -40.15 6.71
N THR A 8 -32.71 -39.12 7.47
CA THR A 8 -33.07 -37.81 6.92
C THR A 8 -31.81 -37.22 6.30
N ALA A 9 -31.64 -37.44 5.00
CA ALA A 9 -30.75 -36.65 4.17
C ALA A 9 -31.11 -35.16 4.37
N GLY A 10 -30.21 -34.41 5.00
CA GLY A 10 -30.32 -32.97 5.11
C GLY A 10 -30.40 -32.40 3.69
N VAL A 11 -31.50 -31.74 3.38
CA VAL A 11 -31.63 -30.91 2.18
C VAL A 11 -30.62 -29.77 2.32
N GLN A 12 -29.41 -29.96 1.80
CA GLN A 12 -28.45 -28.89 1.61
C GLN A 12 -29.06 -27.88 0.63
N THR A 13 -29.46 -26.72 1.13
CA THR A 13 -29.87 -25.58 0.31
C THR A 13 -28.64 -25.02 -0.41
N PRO A 14 -28.47 -25.22 -1.74
CA PRO A 14 -27.24 -24.88 -2.45
C PRO A 14 -26.95 -23.36 -2.52
N LEU A 15 -27.92 -22.54 -2.14
CA LEU A 15 -27.85 -21.08 -2.23
C LEU A 15 -27.16 -20.42 -1.02
N LEU A 16 -27.09 -21.11 0.13
CA LEU A 16 -26.41 -20.59 1.32
C LEU A 16 -24.89 -20.84 1.27
N ASP A 17 -24.47 -21.96 0.68
CA ASP A 17 -23.04 -22.30 0.54
C ASP A 17 -22.32 -21.46 -0.53
N ASP A 18 -23.02 -20.74 -1.41
CA ASP A 18 -22.38 -19.95 -2.48
C ASP A 18 -22.06 -18.50 -2.04
N VAL A 19 -22.45 -18.10 -0.83
CA VAL A 19 -22.21 -16.74 -0.29
C VAL A 19 -20.90 -16.73 0.50
N VAL A 20 -20.02 -15.78 0.19
CA VAL A 20 -18.78 -15.57 0.94
C VAL A 20 -19.08 -14.71 2.17
N GLU A 21 -18.98 -15.29 3.37
CA GLU A 21 -19.16 -14.55 4.62
C GLU A 21 -18.11 -13.44 4.76
N GLY A 22 -18.55 -12.24 5.17
CA GLY A 22 -17.65 -11.11 5.37
C GLY A 22 -17.12 -10.47 4.07
N ALA A 23 -17.71 -10.76 2.90
CA ALA A 23 -17.38 -10.08 1.64
C ALA A 23 -18.60 -9.48 0.94
N VAL A 24 -18.47 -8.26 0.43
CA VAL A 24 -19.50 -7.55 -0.34
C VAL A 24 -19.03 -7.16 -1.74
N ASP A 25 -19.97 -6.99 -2.65
CA ASP A 25 -19.73 -6.47 -3.99
C ASP A 25 -19.58 -4.93 -3.97
N TYR A 26 -19.29 -4.34 -5.13
CA TYR A 26 -19.18 -2.88 -5.28
C TYR A 26 -20.47 -2.11 -4.95
N LYS A 27 -21.62 -2.79 -4.77
CA LYS A 27 -22.92 -2.23 -4.38
C LYS A 27 -23.27 -2.52 -2.91
N GLY A 28 -22.37 -3.15 -2.15
CA GLY A 28 -22.61 -3.52 -0.75
C GLY A 28 -23.51 -4.74 -0.56
N ARG A 29 -23.72 -5.55 -1.61
CA ARG A 29 -24.50 -6.81 -1.53
C ARG A 29 -23.56 -7.99 -1.24
N PRO A 30 -24.05 -9.08 -0.60
CA PRO A 30 -23.24 -10.26 -0.37
C PRO A 30 -22.61 -10.80 -1.66
N VAL A 31 -21.33 -11.20 -1.58
CA VAL A 31 -20.60 -11.79 -2.71
C VAL A 31 -20.99 -13.24 -2.89
N HIS A 32 -21.28 -13.62 -4.13
CA HIS A 32 -21.38 -15.03 -4.53
C HIS A 32 -20.07 -15.51 -5.15
N ARG A 33 -19.56 -16.66 -4.71
CA ARG A 33 -18.29 -17.25 -5.18
C ARG A 33 -18.23 -17.41 -6.69
N SER A 34 -19.36 -17.80 -7.29
CA SER A 34 -19.51 -17.97 -8.74
C SER A 34 -19.39 -16.69 -9.58
N ARG A 35 -19.52 -15.50 -8.98
CA ARG A 35 -19.61 -14.21 -9.72
C ARG A 35 -18.53 -13.18 -9.39
N SER A 36 -17.97 -13.20 -8.20
CA SER A 36 -17.00 -12.21 -7.75
C SER A 36 -15.85 -12.87 -6.99
N GLY A 37 -14.66 -12.28 -7.09
CA GLY A 37 -13.43 -12.87 -6.58
C GLY A 37 -12.73 -13.80 -7.58
N GLY A 38 -11.91 -14.69 -7.04
CA GLY A 38 -11.15 -15.71 -7.72
C GLY A 38 -10.09 -15.19 -8.70
N TRP A 39 -9.65 -16.08 -9.58
CA TRP A 39 -8.58 -15.82 -10.55
C TRP A 39 -8.86 -14.67 -11.50
N ARG A 40 -10.12 -14.45 -11.89
CA ARG A 40 -10.48 -13.34 -12.78
C ARG A 40 -10.11 -11.99 -12.16
N SER A 41 -10.43 -11.81 -10.89
CA SER A 41 -10.06 -10.63 -10.12
C SER A 41 -8.57 -10.56 -9.86
N ALA A 42 -7.96 -11.69 -9.49
CA ALA A 42 -6.53 -11.79 -9.20
C ALA A 42 -5.65 -11.35 -10.37
N TRP A 43 -5.99 -11.69 -11.63
CA TRP A 43 -5.22 -11.28 -12.80
C TRP A 43 -5.17 -9.77 -13.01
N PHE A 44 -6.30 -9.06 -12.78
CA PHE A 44 -6.30 -7.60 -12.83
C PHE A 44 -5.38 -7.00 -11.76
N ILE A 45 -5.39 -7.58 -10.55
CA ILE A 45 -4.60 -7.10 -9.41
C ILE A 45 -3.10 -7.37 -9.63
N ILE A 46 -2.74 -8.54 -10.17
CA ILE A 46 -1.34 -8.86 -10.57
C ILE A 46 -0.85 -7.86 -11.63
N GLY A 47 -1.66 -7.54 -12.63
CA GLY A 47 -1.27 -6.57 -13.67
C GLY A 47 -0.94 -5.19 -13.10
N VAL A 48 -1.70 -4.75 -12.11
CA VAL A 48 -1.47 -3.47 -11.40
C VAL A 48 -0.19 -3.51 -10.58
N GLU A 49 0.08 -4.61 -9.90
CA GLU A 49 1.33 -4.80 -9.16
C GLU A 49 2.54 -4.76 -10.10
N VAL A 50 2.48 -5.44 -11.26
CA VAL A 50 3.58 -5.43 -12.24
C VAL A 50 3.85 -4.02 -12.74
N ALA A 51 2.81 -3.24 -13.03
CA ALA A 51 2.96 -1.85 -13.46
C ALA A 51 3.55 -0.95 -12.36
N GLU A 52 3.14 -1.12 -11.10
CA GLU A 52 3.73 -0.37 -9.99
C GLU A 52 5.19 -0.76 -9.76
N ARG A 53 5.54 -2.05 -9.82
CA ARG A 53 6.94 -2.49 -9.74
C ARG A 53 7.77 -1.90 -10.87
N PHE A 54 7.21 -1.87 -12.07
CA PHE A 54 7.84 -1.24 -13.23
C PHE A 54 8.10 0.25 -12.99
N ALA A 55 7.14 0.97 -12.41
CA ALA A 55 7.31 2.38 -12.08
C ALA A 55 8.33 2.61 -10.95
N TYR A 56 8.21 1.88 -9.84
CA TYR A 56 9.07 2.04 -8.68
C TYR A 56 10.52 1.70 -9.00
N TYR A 57 10.78 0.52 -9.56
CA TYR A 57 12.14 0.11 -9.90
C TYR A 57 12.71 0.92 -11.06
N GLY A 58 11.87 1.41 -11.96
CA GLY A 58 12.29 2.33 -13.02
C GLY A 58 12.87 3.64 -12.48
N ILE A 59 12.30 4.19 -11.40
CA ILE A 59 12.90 5.35 -10.72
C ILE A 59 14.10 4.89 -9.88
N SER A 60 13.91 3.89 -9.03
CA SER A 60 14.89 3.50 -8.01
C SER A 60 16.22 3.04 -8.60
N SER A 61 16.23 2.36 -9.75
CA SER A 61 17.44 1.75 -10.31
C SER A 61 18.45 2.78 -10.79
N ASN A 62 17.96 3.92 -11.29
CA ASN A 62 18.80 4.95 -11.89
C ASN A 62 18.71 6.31 -11.19
N LEU A 63 18.15 6.31 -9.97
CA LEU A 63 17.93 7.53 -9.19
C LEU A 63 19.24 8.27 -8.89
N ILE A 64 20.33 7.55 -8.62
CA ILE A 64 21.63 8.18 -8.34
C ILE A 64 22.14 8.98 -9.55
N THR A 65 22.03 8.43 -10.76
CA THR A 65 22.41 9.09 -12.02
C THR A 65 21.51 10.28 -12.32
N PHE A 66 20.22 10.18 -11.99
CA PHE A 66 19.29 11.30 -12.08
C PHE A 66 19.67 12.46 -11.16
N LEU A 67 20.09 12.16 -9.93
CA LEU A 67 20.49 13.17 -8.96
C LEU A 67 21.85 13.80 -9.29
N THR A 68 22.81 13.03 -9.78
CA THR A 68 24.15 13.54 -10.14
C THR A 68 24.19 14.25 -11.49
N GLY A 69 23.40 13.79 -12.47
CA GLY A 69 23.31 14.39 -13.80
C GLY A 69 22.35 15.58 -13.82
N PRO A 70 21.04 15.37 -14.11
CA PRO A 70 20.04 16.44 -14.19
C PRO A 70 19.97 17.41 -13.00
N LEU A 71 20.13 16.93 -11.75
CA LEU A 71 20.12 17.82 -10.57
C LEU A 71 21.52 18.33 -10.16
N GLY A 72 22.59 17.83 -10.78
CA GLY A 72 23.97 18.28 -10.51
C GLY A 72 24.46 18.08 -9.07
N GLN A 73 23.88 17.15 -8.32
CA GLN A 73 24.32 16.87 -6.94
C GLN A 73 25.67 16.15 -6.93
N SER A 74 26.45 16.33 -5.86
CA SER A 74 27.64 15.51 -5.64
C SER A 74 27.25 14.05 -5.44
N THR A 75 28.13 13.10 -5.82
CA THR A 75 27.87 11.67 -5.64
C THR A 75 27.56 11.30 -4.17
N ALA A 76 28.22 11.96 -3.22
CA ALA A 76 27.97 11.75 -1.80
C ALA A 76 26.56 12.19 -1.38
N THR A 77 26.15 13.41 -1.77
CA THR A 77 24.80 13.94 -1.49
C THR A 77 23.71 13.15 -2.21
N ALA A 78 23.96 12.72 -3.45
CA ALA A 78 23.04 11.90 -4.20
C ALA A 78 22.83 10.53 -3.54
N ALA A 79 23.91 9.88 -3.08
CA ALA A 79 23.82 8.60 -2.37
C ALA A 79 23.06 8.73 -1.04
N GLU A 80 23.27 9.81 -0.29
CA GLU A 80 22.50 10.12 0.91
C GLU A 80 21.00 10.25 0.60
N ASN A 81 20.64 11.07 -0.40
CA ASN A 81 19.25 11.27 -0.83
C ASN A 81 18.59 9.96 -1.31
N VAL A 82 19.30 9.12 -2.06
CA VAL A 82 18.81 7.79 -2.48
C VAL A 82 18.52 6.91 -1.27
N ASN A 83 19.43 6.88 -0.28
CA ASN A 83 19.24 6.08 0.93
C ASN A 83 18.06 6.58 1.77
N ILE A 84 17.91 7.90 1.94
CA ILE A 84 16.77 8.48 2.66
C ILE A 84 15.47 8.18 1.92
N TRP A 85 15.44 8.34 0.60
CA TRP A 85 14.26 8.05 -0.22
C TRP A 85 13.86 6.57 -0.13
N SER A 86 14.82 5.64 -0.27
CA SER A 86 14.59 4.20 -0.15
C SER A 86 14.13 3.78 1.25
N GLY A 87 14.75 4.34 2.29
CA GLY A 87 14.33 4.13 3.68
C GLY A 87 12.91 4.64 3.93
N THR A 88 12.58 5.83 3.42
CA THR A 88 11.24 6.42 3.51
C THR A 88 10.20 5.56 2.79
N ALA A 89 10.50 5.13 1.55
CA ALA A 89 9.66 4.25 0.75
C ALA A 89 9.43 2.88 1.41
N SER A 90 10.37 2.40 2.23
CA SER A 90 10.26 1.16 2.99
C SER A 90 9.42 1.30 4.27
N LEU A 91 9.38 2.49 4.88
CA LEU A 91 8.60 2.77 6.10
C LEU A 91 7.16 3.18 5.81
N LEU A 92 6.92 3.91 4.72
CA LEU A 92 5.59 4.40 4.32
C LEU A 92 4.51 3.31 4.17
N PRO A 93 4.80 2.06 3.76
CA PRO A 93 3.84 0.96 3.78
C PRO A 93 3.16 0.74 5.13
N LEU A 94 3.83 1.00 6.26
CA LEU A 94 3.21 0.89 7.58
C LEU A 94 2.09 1.93 7.75
N LEU A 95 2.37 3.18 7.34
CA LEU A 95 1.39 4.26 7.37
C LEU A 95 0.27 4.04 6.34
N GLY A 96 0.61 3.60 5.13
CA GLY A 96 -0.35 3.29 4.07
C GLY A 96 -1.32 2.18 4.47
N ALA A 97 -0.81 1.10 5.06
CA ALA A 97 -1.61 0.01 5.60
C ALA A 97 -2.53 0.50 6.73
N PHE A 98 -2.00 1.31 7.65
CA PHE A 98 -2.79 1.90 8.74
C PHE A 98 -3.97 2.74 8.22
N VAL A 99 -3.71 3.62 7.25
CA VAL A 99 -4.75 4.48 6.64
C VAL A 99 -5.79 3.65 5.90
N ALA A 100 -5.35 2.62 5.17
CA ALA A 100 -6.25 1.72 4.46
C ALA A 100 -7.14 0.90 5.39
N ASP A 101 -6.58 0.33 6.45
CA ASP A 101 -7.33 -0.50 7.38
C ASP A 101 -8.22 0.32 8.34
N SER A 102 -7.89 1.59 8.61
CA SER A 102 -8.63 2.39 9.60
C SER A 102 -9.66 3.35 9.02
N PHE A 103 -9.46 3.86 7.78
CA PHE A 103 -10.29 4.96 7.25
C PHE A 103 -10.80 4.72 5.83
N LEU A 104 -9.91 4.35 4.89
CA LEU A 104 -10.23 4.39 3.45
C LEU A 104 -10.71 3.06 2.89
N GLY A 105 -10.29 1.93 3.46
CA GLY A 105 -10.42 0.61 2.85
C GLY A 105 -9.35 0.36 1.77
N ARG A 106 -9.00 -0.91 1.57
CA ARG A 106 -7.91 -1.34 0.68
C ARG A 106 -8.08 -0.86 -0.76
N TYR A 107 -9.26 -1.08 -1.36
CA TYR A 107 -9.54 -0.68 -2.75
C TYR A 107 -9.39 0.83 -2.98
N ARG A 108 -9.97 1.67 -2.10
CA ARG A 108 -9.90 3.13 -2.27
C ARG A 108 -8.47 3.61 -2.10
N THR A 109 -7.72 3.06 -1.13
CA THR A 109 -6.30 3.39 -0.96
C THR A 109 -5.48 3.04 -2.20
N ILE A 110 -5.75 1.91 -2.85
CA ILE A 110 -5.07 1.55 -4.12
C ILE A 110 -5.35 2.60 -5.19
N VAL A 111 -6.63 2.97 -5.41
CA VAL A 111 -7.00 3.99 -6.41
C VAL A 111 -6.34 5.33 -6.12
N PHE A 112 -6.40 5.82 -4.87
CA PHE A 112 -5.74 7.07 -4.48
C PHE A 112 -4.23 7.00 -4.66
N ALA A 113 -3.60 5.89 -4.25
CA ALA A 113 -2.17 5.68 -4.43
C ALA A 113 -1.77 5.67 -5.92
N SER A 114 -2.52 4.98 -6.78
CA SER A 114 -2.27 4.97 -8.22
C SER A 114 -2.40 6.38 -8.84
N LEU A 115 -3.37 7.18 -8.41
CA LEU A 115 -3.51 8.57 -8.84
C LEU A 115 -2.31 9.43 -8.41
N LEU A 116 -1.84 9.27 -7.17
CA LEU A 116 -0.63 9.96 -6.68
C LEU A 116 0.63 9.53 -7.46
N TYR A 117 0.73 8.25 -7.83
CA TYR A 117 1.79 7.75 -8.70
C TYR A 117 1.78 8.42 -10.07
N ILE A 118 0.62 8.45 -10.73
CA ILE A 118 0.45 9.08 -12.05
C ILE A 118 0.77 10.57 -11.96
N LEU A 119 0.32 11.25 -10.90
CA LEU A 119 0.63 12.66 -10.68
C LEU A 119 2.14 12.88 -10.49
N GLY A 120 2.79 12.12 -9.60
CA GLY A 120 4.22 12.24 -9.33
C GLY A 120 5.06 11.96 -10.57
N LEU A 121 4.79 10.87 -11.27
CA LEU A 121 5.47 10.51 -12.50
C LEU A 121 5.19 11.51 -13.62
N GLY A 122 3.93 11.93 -13.80
CA GLY A 122 3.55 12.90 -14.82
C GLY A 122 4.23 14.25 -14.63
N LEU A 123 4.32 14.73 -13.39
CA LEU A 123 5.03 15.97 -13.07
C LEU A 123 6.55 15.83 -13.22
N LEU A 124 7.13 14.66 -12.89
CA LEU A 124 8.55 14.37 -13.14
C LEU A 124 8.85 14.34 -14.64
N THR A 125 8.01 13.67 -15.44
CA THR A 125 8.10 13.65 -16.91
C THR A 125 8.01 15.06 -17.47
N LEU A 126 7.02 15.84 -17.03
CA LEU A 126 6.82 17.22 -17.50
C LEU A 126 8.05 18.10 -17.18
N SER A 127 8.61 17.95 -15.98
CA SER A 127 9.81 18.66 -15.55
C SER A 127 11.05 18.25 -16.36
N ALA A 128 11.13 16.99 -16.79
CA ALA A 128 12.23 16.49 -17.62
C ALA A 128 12.10 16.89 -19.11
N VAL A 129 10.88 17.11 -19.61
CA VAL A 129 10.61 17.45 -21.02
C VAL A 129 10.55 18.95 -21.27
N LEU A 130 10.24 19.79 -20.28
CA LEU A 130 10.21 21.24 -20.41
C LEU A 130 11.57 21.86 -20.03
N PRO A 131 12.46 22.15 -21.01
CA PRO A 131 13.72 22.85 -20.74
C PRO A 131 13.53 24.25 -20.17
N SER A 132 12.34 24.86 -20.29
CA SER A 132 12.04 26.21 -19.79
C SER A 132 11.91 26.30 -18.25
N LEU A 133 11.73 25.18 -17.54
CA LEU A 133 11.75 25.14 -16.07
C LEU A 133 13.18 24.99 -15.50
N THR A 134 14.12 24.61 -16.36
CA THR A 134 15.53 24.34 -16.03
C THR A 134 16.50 25.30 -16.74
N GLY A 135 16.04 26.07 -17.71
CA GLY A 135 16.89 26.95 -18.52
C GLY A 135 16.17 28.21 -18.99
N SER A 136 16.30 29.29 -18.23
CA SER A 136 16.71 30.64 -18.67
C SER A 136 16.67 31.59 -17.47
N ASP A 137 17.83 32.20 -17.21
CA ASP A 137 18.14 33.17 -16.16
C ASP A 137 18.19 32.68 -14.70
N CYS A 138 19.28 33.08 -14.03
CA CYS A 138 19.55 33.01 -12.58
C CYS A 138 19.99 31.65 -11.99
N GLN A 139 21.29 31.63 -11.65
CA GLN A 139 21.99 30.81 -10.64
C GLN A 139 21.30 30.72 -9.25
N LYS A 140 20.18 31.44 -9.04
CA LYS A 140 19.31 31.38 -7.85
C LYS A 140 18.07 30.47 -8.00
N ILE A 141 17.71 30.04 -9.21
CA ILE A 141 16.54 29.16 -9.48
C ILE A 141 16.87 27.67 -9.28
N ASN A 142 18.15 27.28 -9.27
CA ASN A 142 18.59 25.88 -9.13
C ASN A 142 18.13 25.18 -7.85
N GLN A 143 18.01 25.91 -6.73
CA GLN A 143 17.60 25.30 -5.47
C GLN A 143 16.09 25.01 -5.44
N SER A 144 15.26 25.92 -5.96
CA SER A 144 13.81 25.74 -6.01
C SER A 144 13.41 24.59 -6.92
N THR A 145 13.99 24.47 -8.12
CA THR A 145 13.70 23.37 -9.05
C THR A 145 14.17 22.02 -8.49
N SER A 146 15.33 21.98 -7.83
CA SER A 146 15.82 20.78 -7.16
C SER A 146 14.91 20.34 -6.00
N CYS A 147 14.43 21.30 -5.19
CA CYS A 147 13.47 21.02 -4.12
C CYS A 147 12.15 20.46 -4.68
N VAL A 148 11.63 21.03 -5.78
CA VAL A 148 10.41 20.55 -6.41
C VAL A 148 10.59 19.11 -6.92
N LEU A 149 11.68 18.81 -7.62
CA LEU A 149 11.95 17.45 -8.12
C LEU A 149 12.09 16.43 -6.98
N LEU A 150 12.77 16.79 -5.89
CA LEU A 150 12.84 15.95 -4.69
C LEU A 150 11.46 15.74 -4.06
N LEU A 151 10.64 16.79 -3.94
CA LEU A 151 9.26 16.66 -3.44
C LEU A 151 8.43 15.71 -4.30
N LEU A 152 8.58 15.76 -5.64
CA LEU A 152 7.91 14.83 -6.54
C LEU A 152 8.40 13.38 -6.37
N LEU A 153 9.69 13.17 -6.13
CA LEU A 153 10.23 11.83 -5.80
C LEU A 153 9.63 11.31 -4.48
N TYR A 154 9.48 12.15 -3.47
CA TYR A 154 8.82 11.76 -2.22
C TYR A 154 7.32 11.54 -2.40
N LEU A 155 6.65 12.24 -3.31
CA LEU A 155 5.25 11.99 -3.65
C LEU A 155 5.07 10.58 -4.23
N VAL A 156 5.99 10.14 -5.10
CA VAL A 156 6.03 8.75 -5.61
C VAL A 156 6.27 7.75 -4.46
N ALA A 157 7.16 8.05 -3.51
CA ALA A 157 7.37 7.19 -2.33
C ALA A 157 6.10 7.06 -1.48
N VAL A 158 5.35 8.16 -1.28
CA VAL A 158 4.03 8.15 -0.59
C VAL A 158 3.03 7.28 -1.34
N ALA A 159 2.97 7.42 -2.66
CA ALA A 159 2.13 6.59 -3.51
C ALA A 159 2.49 5.09 -3.38
N GLN A 160 3.78 4.76 -3.39
CA GLN A 160 4.28 3.39 -3.16
C GLN A 160 3.87 2.82 -1.82
N GLY A 161 3.93 3.65 -0.77
CA GLY A 161 3.54 3.27 0.58
C GLY A 161 2.07 2.89 0.69
N GLY A 162 1.17 3.59 0.00
CA GLY A 162 -0.24 3.22 -0.05
C GLY A 162 -0.51 1.97 -0.90
N HIS A 163 0.16 1.86 -2.04
CA HIS A 163 -0.10 0.81 -3.02
C HIS A 163 0.33 -0.59 -2.52
N LYS A 164 1.60 -0.73 -2.14
CA LYS A 164 2.24 -2.02 -1.84
C LYS A 164 1.51 -2.89 -0.82
N PRO A 165 1.17 -2.41 0.39
CA PRO A 165 0.49 -3.25 1.38
C PRO A 165 -0.97 -3.54 0.98
N CYS A 166 -1.62 -2.60 0.27
CA CYS A 166 -3.04 -2.71 -0.04
C CYS A 166 -3.31 -3.64 -1.21
N VAL A 167 -2.54 -3.58 -2.30
CA VAL A 167 -2.77 -4.43 -3.49
C VAL A 167 -2.54 -5.90 -3.16
N GLN A 168 -1.48 -6.22 -2.43
CA GLN A 168 -1.21 -7.61 -2.04
C GLN A 168 -2.31 -8.15 -1.13
N ALA A 169 -2.74 -7.37 -0.13
CA ALA A 169 -3.81 -7.77 0.77
C ALA A 169 -5.16 -7.90 0.02
N PHE A 170 -5.47 -6.96 -0.87
CA PHE A 170 -6.69 -6.98 -1.68
C PHE A 170 -6.73 -8.15 -2.66
N GLY A 171 -5.59 -8.53 -3.25
CA GLY A 171 -5.45 -9.73 -4.07
C GLY A 171 -5.71 -11.00 -3.28
N ALA A 172 -5.16 -11.08 -2.07
CA ALA A 172 -5.37 -12.21 -1.17
C ALA A 172 -6.83 -12.33 -0.68
N ASP A 173 -7.56 -11.21 -0.62
CA ASP A 173 -9.00 -11.18 -0.28
C ASP A 173 -9.90 -11.71 -1.38
N GLN A 174 -9.38 -11.91 -2.61
CA GLN A 174 -10.19 -12.43 -3.70
C GLN A 174 -10.44 -13.94 -3.59
N PHE A 175 -9.82 -14.62 -2.63
CA PHE A 175 -9.96 -16.06 -2.44
C PHE A 175 -10.47 -16.35 -1.03
N ASP A 176 -11.57 -17.10 -0.93
CA ASP A 176 -12.15 -17.59 0.31
C ASP A 176 -11.26 -18.68 0.91
N VAL A 177 -10.97 -18.56 2.20
CA VAL A 177 -10.13 -19.53 2.93
C VAL A 177 -10.97 -20.69 3.48
N SER A 178 -12.29 -20.49 3.58
CA SER A 178 -13.23 -21.50 4.07
C SER A 178 -13.44 -22.62 3.05
N ASP A 179 -13.22 -22.33 1.77
CA ASP A 179 -13.27 -23.32 0.70
C ASP A 179 -11.87 -23.93 0.44
N PRO A 180 -11.70 -25.26 0.50
CA PRO A 180 -10.42 -25.91 0.28
C PRO A 180 -9.79 -25.66 -1.10
N GLU A 181 -10.61 -25.50 -2.16
CA GLU A 181 -10.11 -25.28 -3.52
C GLU A 181 -9.65 -23.83 -3.71
N GLU A 182 -10.41 -22.85 -3.22
CA GLU A 182 -10.00 -21.44 -3.22
C GLU A 182 -8.79 -21.19 -2.30
N CYS A 183 -8.67 -21.92 -1.19
CA CYS A 183 -7.49 -21.87 -0.32
C CYS A 183 -6.21 -22.34 -1.05
N LYS A 184 -6.28 -23.42 -1.83
CA LYS A 184 -5.17 -23.86 -2.70
C LYS A 184 -4.90 -22.82 -3.80
N ALA A 185 -5.94 -22.28 -4.42
CA ALA A 185 -5.82 -21.25 -5.44
C ALA A 185 -5.14 -19.98 -4.91
N LYS A 186 -5.39 -19.59 -3.66
CA LYS A 186 -4.72 -18.48 -2.97
C LYS A 186 -3.22 -18.72 -2.82
N SER A 187 -2.80 -19.94 -2.50
CA SER A 187 -1.37 -20.31 -2.46
C SER A 187 -0.73 -20.19 -3.85
N SER A 188 -1.41 -20.72 -4.89
CA SER A 188 -0.98 -20.55 -6.28
C SER A 188 -0.95 -19.09 -6.72
N PHE A 189 -1.87 -18.24 -6.24
CA PHE A 189 -1.86 -16.81 -6.47
C PHE A 189 -0.56 -16.17 -5.97
N PHE A 190 -0.12 -16.49 -4.74
CA PHE A 190 1.15 -15.97 -4.24
C PHE A 190 2.35 -16.45 -5.06
N ASN A 191 2.34 -17.70 -5.55
CA ASN A 191 3.39 -18.19 -6.44
C ASN A 191 3.45 -17.37 -7.74
N TRP A 192 2.31 -17.14 -8.39
CA TRP A 192 2.23 -16.31 -9.60
C TRP A 192 2.58 -14.85 -9.34
N TRP A 193 2.13 -14.31 -8.21
CA TRP A 193 2.47 -12.97 -7.75
C TRP A 193 3.98 -12.79 -7.63
N TYR A 194 4.67 -13.67 -6.90
CA TYR A 194 6.13 -13.62 -6.76
C TYR A 194 6.86 -13.80 -8.10
N PHE A 195 6.39 -14.71 -8.95
CA PHE A 195 6.93 -14.87 -10.30
C PHE A 195 6.82 -13.57 -11.11
N SER A 196 5.63 -12.94 -11.13
CA SER A 196 5.39 -11.67 -11.81
C SER A 196 6.20 -10.52 -11.23
N LEU A 197 6.41 -10.47 -9.91
CA LEU A 197 7.29 -9.50 -9.24
C LEU A 197 8.73 -9.61 -9.74
N CYS A 198 9.30 -10.81 -9.73
CA CYS A 198 10.68 -11.06 -10.14
C CYS A 198 10.87 -10.78 -11.64
N PHE A 199 9.95 -11.24 -12.47
CA PHE A 199 9.97 -11.02 -13.92
C PHE A 199 9.83 -9.53 -14.25
N GLY A 200 8.84 -8.84 -13.67
CA GLY A 200 8.61 -7.42 -13.88
C GLY A 200 9.79 -6.57 -13.45
N THR A 201 10.39 -6.86 -12.29
CA THR A 201 11.58 -6.13 -11.80
C THR A 201 12.77 -6.33 -12.73
N THR A 202 13.09 -7.57 -13.12
CA THR A 202 14.18 -7.86 -14.06
C THR A 202 14.00 -7.12 -15.38
N PHE A 203 12.79 -7.18 -15.96
CA PHE A 203 12.47 -6.50 -17.20
C PHE A 203 12.62 -4.98 -17.08
N THR A 204 12.18 -4.41 -15.96
CA THR A 204 12.30 -2.97 -15.68
C THR A 204 13.75 -2.52 -15.63
N LEU A 205 14.59 -3.26 -14.89
CA LEU A 205 16.01 -2.93 -14.75
C LEU A 205 16.74 -2.96 -16.10
N LEU A 206 16.40 -3.90 -16.98
CA LEU A 206 16.98 -3.99 -18.31
C LEU A 206 16.48 -2.88 -19.24
N LEU A 207 15.16 -2.71 -19.34
CA LEU A 207 14.55 -1.81 -20.31
C LEU A 207 14.68 -0.34 -19.90
N LEU A 208 14.28 0.02 -18.67
CA LEU A 208 14.21 1.43 -18.29
C LEU A 208 15.57 2.05 -18.03
N THR A 209 16.49 1.33 -17.41
CA THR A 209 17.86 1.83 -17.22
C THR A 209 18.48 2.17 -18.58
N TYR A 210 18.29 1.30 -19.59
CA TYR A 210 18.74 1.56 -20.96
C TYR A 210 18.09 2.83 -21.56
N ILE A 211 16.77 2.98 -21.44
CA ILE A 211 16.03 4.14 -21.98
C ILE A 211 16.47 5.44 -21.30
N GLN A 212 16.66 5.41 -19.98
CA GLN A 212 17.06 6.57 -19.19
C GLN A 212 18.49 7.02 -19.53
N ASP A 213 19.42 6.07 -19.65
CA ASP A 213 20.82 6.38 -19.92
C ASP A 213 21.09 6.76 -21.38
N ASN A 214 20.37 6.18 -22.34
CA ASN A 214 20.69 6.32 -23.77
C ASN A 214 19.70 7.18 -24.57
N LEU A 215 18.44 7.34 -24.12
CA LEU A 215 17.41 8.07 -24.89
C LEU A 215 17.05 9.39 -24.22
N SER A 216 16.38 9.35 -23.06
CA SER A 216 16.07 10.54 -22.27
C SER A 216 15.41 10.22 -20.92
N TRP A 217 15.59 11.13 -19.96
CA TRP A 217 14.86 11.13 -18.70
C TRP A 217 13.35 11.34 -18.87
N GLY A 218 12.93 12.11 -19.87
CA GLY A 218 11.51 12.32 -20.18
C GLY A 218 10.80 11.01 -20.52
N LEU A 219 11.37 10.18 -21.39
CA LEU A 219 10.85 8.83 -21.68
C LEU A 219 10.98 7.91 -20.46
N GLY A 220 12.09 8.02 -19.72
CA GLY A 220 12.36 7.24 -18.52
C GLY A 220 11.28 7.34 -17.43
N PHE A 221 10.67 8.51 -17.26
CA PHE A 221 9.52 8.70 -16.35
C PHE A 221 8.17 8.58 -17.05
N GLY A 222 8.11 8.95 -18.34
CA GLY A 222 6.86 8.96 -19.12
C GLY A 222 6.31 7.56 -19.38
N ILE A 223 7.17 6.59 -19.69
CA ILE A 223 6.74 5.20 -19.95
C ILE A 223 6.11 4.58 -18.69
N PRO A 224 6.74 4.65 -17.50
CA PRO A 224 6.09 4.31 -16.24
C PRO A 224 4.77 5.02 -15.98
N CYS A 225 4.69 6.32 -16.28
CA CYS A 225 3.46 7.10 -16.10
C CYS A 225 2.31 6.50 -16.92
N VAL A 226 2.54 6.26 -18.21
CA VAL A 226 1.56 5.63 -19.11
C VAL A 226 1.19 4.22 -18.64
N ALA A 227 2.18 3.43 -18.22
CA ALA A 227 1.94 2.09 -17.68
C ALA A 227 1.03 2.13 -16.44
N MET A 228 1.25 3.08 -15.53
CA MET A 228 0.39 3.28 -14.34
C MET A 228 -1.02 3.76 -14.70
N VAL A 229 -1.18 4.63 -15.71
CA VAL A 229 -2.52 5.03 -16.21
C VAL A 229 -3.27 3.83 -16.78
N LEU A 230 -2.62 3.02 -17.60
CA LEU A 230 -3.21 1.80 -18.17
C LEU A 230 -3.56 0.79 -17.08
N ALA A 231 -2.67 0.60 -16.11
CA ALA A 231 -2.91 -0.28 -14.97
C ALA A 231 -4.10 0.17 -14.13
N LEU A 232 -4.20 1.47 -13.82
CA LEU A 232 -5.36 2.02 -13.10
C LEU A 232 -6.65 1.81 -13.90
N PHE A 233 -6.63 2.04 -15.21
CA PHE A 233 -7.81 1.78 -16.04
C PHE A 233 -8.24 0.31 -16.01
N ILE A 234 -7.28 -0.62 -16.13
CA ILE A 234 -7.53 -2.08 -16.05
C ILE A 234 -8.07 -2.46 -14.67
N PHE A 235 -7.50 -1.91 -13.59
CA PHE A 235 -7.99 -2.11 -12.22
C PHE A 235 -9.43 -1.66 -12.07
N LEU A 236 -9.76 -0.47 -12.57
CA LEU A 236 -11.11 0.08 -12.48
C LEU A 236 -12.11 -0.72 -13.31
N LEU A 237 -11.71 -1.31 -14.44
CA LEU A 237 -12.53 -2.27 -15.20
C LEU A 237 -12.87 -3.52 -14.39
N GLY A 238 -11.94 -3.99 -13.56
CA GLY A 238 -12.13 -5.13 -12.64
C GLY A 238 -13.05 -4.84 -11.45
N THR A 239 -13.45 -3.58 -11.20
CA THR A 239 -14.26 -3.18 -10.03
C THR A 239 -15.53 -4.01 -9.83
N ARG A 240 -16.17 -4.45 -10.92
CA ARG A 240 -17.39 -5.27 -10.86
C ARG A 240 -17.13 -6.74 -10.51
N THR A 241 -15.91 -7.22 -10.67
CA THR A 241 -15.52 -8.61 -10.36
C THR A 241 -14.92 -8.75 -8.97
N TYR A 242 -14.47 -7.65 -8.34
CA TYR A 242 -13.83 -7.71 -7.03
C TYR A 242 -14.80 -8.03 -5.89
N GLY A 243 -14.36 -8.89 -4.98
CA GLY A 243 -14.94 -9.04 -3.64
C GLY A 243 -14.26 -8.09 -2.66
N TYR A 244 -15.05 -7.37 -1.87
CA TYR A 244 -14.56 -6.42 -0.87
C TYR A 244 -14.77 -7.05 0.51
N SER A 245 -13.67 -7.42 1.17
CA SER A 245 -13.75 -7.93 2.53
C SER A 245 -14.24 -6.83 3.48
N ILE A 246 -15.39 -7.07 4.10
CA ILE A 246 -15.82 -6.34 5.30
C ILE A 246 -15.04 -6.94 6.45
N LYS A 247 -13.93 -6.28 6.81
CA LYS A 247 -13.44 -6.39 8.18
C LYS A 247 -14.55 -5.82 9.05
N GLY A 248 -15.08 -6.62 9.98
CA GLY A 248 -16.03 -6.13 10.98
C GLY A 248 -15.44 -4.94 11.75
N ASP A 249 -16.21 -4.31 12.63
CA ASP A 249 -15.82 -3.17 13.48
C ASP A 249 -14.64 -3.45 14.46
N GLU A 250 -13.71 -4.34 14.10
CA GLU A 250 -12.45 -4.55 14.76
C GLU A 250 -11.51 -3.37 14.49
N GLU A 251 -11.28 -2.58 15.54
CA GLU A 251 -10.30 -1.50 15.54
C GLU A 251 -8.95 -1.97 14.97
N SER A 252 -8.33 -1.15 14.11
CA SER A 252 -7.06 -1.54 13.50
C SER A 252 -6.03 -1.89 14.58
N PRO A 253 -5.21 -2.95 14.40
CA PRO A 253 -4.25 -3.39 15.42
C PRO A 253 -3.33 -2.28 15.92
N PHE A 254 -3.01 -1.31 15.05
CA PHE A 254 -2.25 -0.12 15.39
C PHE A 254 -2.97 0.83 16.35
N VAL A 255 -4.29 1.06 16.19
CA VAL A 255 -5.09 1.84 17.16
C VAL A 255 -5.09 1.14 18.51
N ARG A 256 -5.25 -0.19 18.51
CA ARG A 256 -5.23 -0.99 19.76
C ARG A 256 -3.88 -0.87 20.48
N ILE A 257 -2.77 -1.02 19.76
CA ILE A 257 -1.41 -0.85 20.31
C ILE A 257 -1.21 0.60 20.80
N GLY A 258 -1.57 1.59 19.99
CA GLY A 258 -1.44 3.02 20.34
C GLY A 258 -2.24 3.37 21.60
N ARG A 259 -3.45 2.82 21.75
CA ARG A 259 -4.28 3.01 22.96
C ARG A 259 -3.58 2.46 24.20
N VAL A 260 -2.89 1.33 24.12
CA VAL A 260 -2.13 0.76 25.24
C VAL A 260 -0.96 1.67 25.63
N PHE A 261 -0.21 2.20 24.65
CA PHE A 261 0.87 3.14 24.93
C PHE A 261 0.36 4.46 25.53
N VAL A 262 -0.73 5.02 24.99
CA VAL A 262 -1.36 6.23 25.52
C VAL A 262 -1.89 6.00 26.94
N ALA A 263 -2.52 4.85 27.19
CA ALA A 263 -2.99 4.46 28.53
C ALA A 263 -1.82 4.29 29.50
N ALA A 264 -0.73 3.65 29.07
CA ALA A 264 0.48 3.50 29.88
C ALA A 264 1.14 4.85 30.20
N LEU A 265 1.27 5.75 29.21
CA LEU A 265 1.78 7.11 29.40
C LEU A 265 0.89 7.94 30.33
N ARG A 266 -0.43 7.80 30.20
CA ARG A 266 -1.40 8.48 31.08
C ARG A 266 -1.27 7.97 32.51
N ASN A 267 -1.19 6.65 32.70
CA ASN A 267 -1.05 6.03 34.02
C ASN A 267 0.31 6.32 34.68
N TRP A 268 1.36 6.46 33.87
CA TRP A 268 2.68 6.89 34.34
C TRP A 268 2.67 8.35 34.78
N ARG A 269 2.02 9.24 34.02
CA ARG A 269 1.88 10.67 34.39
C ARG A 269 1.02 10.88 35.64
N THR A 270 0.05 10.01 35.92
CA THR A 270 -0.75 10.08 37.16
C THR A 270 0.00 9.54 38.39
N THR A 271 1.12 8.86 38.20
CA THR A 271 1.88 8.23 39.30
C THR A 271 3.25 8.90 39.45
N PRO A 272 3.29 10.12 40.02
CA PRO A 272 4.12 10.33 41.22
C PRO A 272 3.59 11.35 42.26
N SER A 273 2.37 11.91 42.14
CA SER A 273 1.87 12.94 43.09
C SER A 273 0.64 12.55 43.90
N ALA A 274 -0.19 11.62 43.43
CA ALA A 274 -1.38 11.20 44.16
C ALA A 274 -1.04 10.22 45.31
N ILE A 275 -0.10 9.30 45.08
CA ILE A 275 0.30 8.31 46.09
C ILE A 275 1.03 8.98 47.27
N THR A 276 1.86 9.99 47.01
CA THR A 276 2.55 10.76 48.05
C THR A 276 1.57 11.59 48.90
N SER A 277 0.50 12.13 48.30
CA SER A 277 -0.50 12.91 49.04
C SER A 277 -1.46 12.03 49.88
N GLU A 278 -1.78 10.82 49.42
CA GLU A 278 -2.58 9.86 50.20
C GLU A 278 -1.77 9.18 51.31
N GLU A 279 -0.47 8.98 51.12
CA GLU A 279 0.41 8.41 52.14
C GLU A 279 0.79 9.42 53.23
N GLU A 280 0.98 10.70 52.87
CA GLU A 280 1.24 11.79 53.83
C GLU A 280 -0.02 12.18 54.65
N SER A 281 -1.22 12.09 54.06
CA SER A 281 -2.49 12.27 54.79
C SER A 281 -2.84 11.08 55.69
N ARG A 282 -2.46 9.84 55.33
CA ARG A 282 -2.60 8.67 56.21
C ARG A 282 -1.53 8.62 57.31
N GLY A 283 -0.31 9.06 57.04
CA GLY A 283 0.77 9.14 58.05
C GLY A 283 0.52 10.19 59.14
N THR A 284 0.00 11.37 58.76
CA THR A 284 -0.31 12.45 59.71
C THR A 284 -1.52 12.15 60.61
N LEU A 285 -2.49 11.36 60.15
CA LEU A 285 -3.65 10.94 60.96
C LEU A 285 -3.29 9.89 62.02
N SER A 286 -2.27 9.07 61.78
CA SER A 286 -1.76 8.08 62.74
C SER A 286 -0.93 8.73 63.87
N SER A 287 -0.17 9.79 63.55
CA SER A 287 0.69 10.49 64.53
C SER A 287 -0.05 11.39 65.54
N ARG A 288 -1.36 11.65 65.37
CA ARG A 288 -2.13 12.57 66.22
C ARG A 288 -2.94 11.89 67.34
N LYS A 289 -2.74 10.59 67.56
CA LYS A 289 -3.29 9.87 68.72
C LYS A 289 -2.18 9.59 69.74
N PHE A 290 -1.86 10.60 70.54
CA PHE A 290 -1.28 10.45 71.87
C PHE A 290 -2.14 11.23 72.85
#